data_AF-A0A6A0ACD0-F1
#
_entry.id   AF-A0A6A0ACD0-F1
#
_cell.length_a   1.000
_cell.length_b   1.000
_cell.length_c   1.000
_cell.angle_alpha   90.00
_cell.angle_beta   90.00
_cell.angle_gamma   90.00
#
_symmetry.space_group_name_H-M   'P 1'
#
loop_
_entity.id
_entity.type
_entity.pdbx_description
1 polymer ?
#
loop_
_entity_poly.entity_id
_entity_poly.type
_entity_poly.pdbx_seq_one_letter_code
_entity_poly.pdbx_strand_id
1 'polypeptide(L)'
;MGAGLRDGNWMVGPPAEEVPPELPEPCLGINFARDAMPRKDWLALVAVHSDAWLFSVAFFYGVKLDGSGRGRLFKLLNSVSSLFESVTSFKAATALKPEAGAPPLKRFKTDRPFEAPFRSGRLMKEVDLTQALKGRQAELFWPDDAKWYLVEIQSVNLKTRQAKIVYASGEFEDVDLEEIIFEMMSRFKWRQGRVQIEVGVV
;
A
#
# COMPACT_ATOMS: atom_id res chain seq x y z
N MET A 1 -7.25 -1.93 22.72
CA MET A 1 -6.76 -2.96 21.78
C MET A 1 -7.89 -3.41 20.88
N GLY A 2 -7.61 -3.83 19.65
CA GLY A 2 -8.57 -4.54 18.80
C GLY A 2 -8.37 -6.05 18.93
N ALA A 3 -9.45 -6.81 19.14
CA ALA A 3 -9.43 -8.27 19.23
C ALA A 3 -10.53 -8.87 18.34
N GLY A 4 -10.21 -9.95 17.62
CA GLY A 4 -11.16 -10.76 16.86
C GLY A 4 -11.71 -11.90 17.72
N LEU A 5 -13.01 -12.16 17.62
CA LEU A 5 -13.71 -13.23 18.32
C LEU A 5 -13.93 -14.43 17.39
N ARG A 6 -14.15 -15.62 17.97
CA ARG A 6 -14.33 -16.87 17.21
C ARG A 6 -15.59 -16.90 16.35
N ASP A 7 -16.57 -16.08 16.69
CA ASP A 7 -17.83 -15.90 15.95
C ASP A 7 -17.69 -14.99 14.72
N GLY A 8 -16.47 -14.48 14.45
CA GLY A 8 -16.20 -13.54 13.37
C GLY A 8 -16.48 -12.08 13.72
N ASN A 9 -16.94 -11.79 14.94
CA ASN A 9 -17.09 -10.43 15.41
C ASN A 9 -15.75 -9.87 15.90
N TRP A 10 -15.65 -8.56 16.06
CA TRP A 10 -14.46 -7.90 16.58
C TRP A 10 -14.83 -6.87 17.65
N MET A 11 -13.89 -6.59 18.54
CA MET A 11 -14.06 -5.65 19.64
C MET A 11 -12.85 -4.74 19.75
N VAL A 12 -13.09 -3.48 20.11
CA VAL A 12 -12.06 -2.57 20.60
C VAL A 12 -12.33 -2.27 22.07
N GLY A 13 -11.40 -2.65 22.96
CA GLY A 13 -11.58 -2.54 24.40
C GLY A 13 -10.28 -2.26 25.16
N PRO A 14 -10.37 -2.03 26.48
CA PRO A 14 -9.19 -1.94 27.35
C PRO A 14 -8.42 -3.28 27.40
N PRO A 15 -7.21 -3.30 27.97
CA PRO A 15 -6.45 -4.53 28.18
C PRO A 15 -7.17 -5.53 29.09
N ALA A 16 -6.71 -6.78 29.11
CA ALA A 16 -7.27 -7.76 30.03
C ALA A 16 -7.08 -7.29 31.48
N GLU A 17 -8.13 -7.38 32.29
CA GLU A 17 -8.07 -7.02 33.71
C GLU A 17 -7.41 -8.12 34.55
N GLU A 18 -7.45 -9.37 34.08
CA GLU A 18 -6.88 -10.54 34.76
C GLU A 18 -5.36 -10.64 34.57
N VAL A 19 -4.65 -11.00 35.65
CA VAL A 19 -3.19 -11.12 35.67
C VAL A 19 -2.77 -12.49 36.26
N PRO A 20 -2.16 -13.40 35.47
CA PRO A 20 -1.85 -13.27 34.05
C PRO A 20 -3.10 -13.46 33.15
N PRO A 21 -3.14 -12.82 31.97
CA PRO A 21 -4.22 -13.02 31.02
C PRO A 21 -4.23 -14.44 30.47
N GLU A 22 -5.43 -14.96 30.19
CA GLU A 22 -5.63 -16.32 29.69
C GLU A 22 -5.10 -16.51 28.25
N LEU A 23 -5.19 -15.47 27.41
CA LEU A 23 -4.73 -15.50 26.02
C LEU A 23 -3.62 -14.48 25.77
N PRO A 24 -2.76 -14.70 24.76
CA PRO A 24 -1.84 -13.67 24.30
C PRO A 24 -2.58 -12.36 24.03
N GLU A 25 -2.03 -11.25 24.53
CA GLU A 25 -2.65 -9.95 24.32
C GLU A 25 -2.38 -9.39 22.92
N PRO A 26 -3.37 -8.75 22.28
CA PRO A 26 -3.16 -8.02 21.03
C PRO A 26 -2.28 -6.77 21.23
N CYS A 27 -2.01 -6.03 20.16
CA CYS A 27 -1.20 -4.81 20.27
C CYS A 27 -1.97 -3.69 21.01
N LEU A 28 -1.30 -3.12 22.02
CA LEU A 28 -1.76 -1.97 22.79
C LEU A 28 -1.51 -0.65 22.06
N GLY A 29 -2.38 0.34 22.31
CA GLY A 29 -2.10 1.71 21.87
C GLY A 29 -2.23 1.96 20.37
N ILE A 30 -2.90 1.09 19.61
CA ILE A 30 -3.16 1.29 18.17
C ILE A 30 -3.82 2.65 17.86
N ASN A 31 -4.55 3.22 18.82
CA ASN A 31 -5.20 4.52 18.73
C ASN A 31 -4.22 5.70 18.77
N PHE A 32 -3.04 5.57 19.38
CA PHE A 32 -2.06 6.65 19.46
C PHE A 32 -1.42 6.97 18.11
N ALA A 33 -1.25 5.94 17.26
CA ALA A 33 -0.65 6.11 15.94
C ALA A 33 -1.65 6.60 14.88
N ARG A 34 -2.96 6.58 15.16
CA ARG A 34 -4.02 6.81 14.16
C ARG A 34 -3.92 8.16 13.48
N ASP A 35 -3.73 9.21 14.27
CA ASP A 35 -3.75 10.59 13.77
C ASP A 35 -2.34 11.06 13.36
N ALA A 36 -1.32 10.22 13.54
CA ALA A 36 0.09 10.52 13.26
C ALA A 36 0.59 9.97 11.92
N MET A 37 -0.25 9.25 11.16
CA MET A 37 0.11 8.68 9.85
C MET A 37 -1.12 8.57 8.93
N PRO A 38 -0.91 8.42 7.60
CA PRO A 38 -2.01 8.20 6.67
C PRO A 38 -2.90 7.02 7.07
N ARG A 39 -4.21 7.14 6.83
CA ARG A 39 -5.19 6.11 7.20
C ARG A 39 -4.82 4.73 6.63
N LYS A 40 -4.32 4.66 5.41
CA LYS A 40 -3.86 3.41 4.77
C LYS A 40 -2.71 2.75 5.54
N ASP A 41 -1.72 3.55 5.97
CA ASP A 41 -0.55 3.10 6.71
C ASP A 41 -0.95 2.66 8.12
N TRP A 42 -1.89 3.38 8.75
CA TRP A 42 -2.45 3.00 10.04
C TRP A 42 -3.21 1.67 9.95
N LEU A 43 -4.05 1.48 8.94
CA LEU A 43 -4.77 0.22 8.73
C LEU A 43 -3.81 -0.94 8.42
N ALA A 44 -2.77 -0.70 7.63
CA ALA A 44 -1.73 -1.69 7.37
C ALA A 44 -0.96 -2.07 8.64
N LEU A 45 -0.63 -1.09 9.49
CA LEU A 45 0.01 -1.32 10.79
C LEU A 45 -0.87 -2.17 11.71
N VAL A 46 -2.16 -1.81 11.82
CA VAL A 46 -3.14 -2.60 12.60
C VAL A 46 -3.22 -4.03 12.06
N ALA A 47 -3.26 -4.20 10.73
CA ALA A 47 -3.35 -5.51 10.09
C ALA A 47 -2.13 -6.40 10.40
N VAL A 48 -0.90 -5.87 10.29
CA VAL A 48 0.33 -6.62 10.65
C VAL A 48 0.32 -7.07 12.11
N HIS A 49 -0.10 -6.20 13.02
CA HIS A 49 -0.19 -6.54 14.44
C HIS A 49 -1.30 -7.56 14.73
N SER A 50 -2.42 -7.48 14.03
CA SER A 50 -3.51 -8.47 14.11
C SER A 50 -3.08 -9.84 13.58
N ASP A 51 -2.35 -9.91 12.46
CA ASP A 51 -1.81 -11.17 11.93
C ASP A 51 -0.88 -11.84 12.95
N ALA A 52 0.08 -11.09 13.50
CA ALA A 52 1.00 -11.61 14.52
C ALA A 52 0.26 -12.12 15.76
N TRP A 53 -0.78 -11.41 16.20
CA TRP A 53 -1.62 -11.83 17.33
C TRP A 53 -2.38 -13.13 17.04
N LEU A 54 -2.98 -13.27 15.85
CA LEU A 54 -3.67 -14.50 15.45
C LEU A 54 -2.74 -15.71 15.42
N PHE A 55 -1.51 -15.54 14.93
CA PHE A 55 -0.48 -16.58 15.01
C PHE A 55 -0.19 -16.96 16.47
N SER A 56 0.00 -15.97 17.34
CA SER A 56 0.25 -16.20 18.77
C SER A 56 -0.88 -16.99 19.44
N VAL A 57 -2.13 -16.60 19.22
CA VAL A 57 -3.32 -17.28 19.75
C VAL A 57 -3.45 -18.71 19.20
N ALA A 58 -3.20 -18.92 17.90
CA ALA A 58 -3.26 -20.23 17.29
C ALA A 58 -2.22 -21.19 17.89
N PHE A 59 -0.99 -20.74 18.08
CA PHE A 59 0.07 -21.55 18.69
C PHE A 59 -0.07 -21.70 20.22
N PHE A 60 -0.72 -20.74 20.89
CA PHE A 60 -1.11 -20.89 22.30
C PHE A 60 -2.05 -22.08 22.49
N TYR A 61 -3.11 -22.19 21.68
CA TYR A 61 -3.98 -23.38 21.69
C TYR A 61 -3.28 -24.63 21.13
N GLY A 62 -2.29 -24.45 20.26
CA GLY A 62 -1.48 -25.51 19.67
C GLY A 62 -0.40 -26.10 20.59
N VAL A 63 -0.34 -25.74 21.88
CA VAL A 63 0.75 -26.16 22.80
C VAL A 63 0.90 -27.67 22.93
N LYS A 64 -0.19 -28.43 22.79
CA LYS A 64 -0.18 -29.90 22.86
C LYS A 64 0.19 -30.58 21.54
N LEU A 65 0.38 -29.82 20.45
CA LEU A 65 0.76 -30.36 19.15
C LEU A 65 2.24 -30.74 19.15
N ASP A 66 2.54 -31.88 18.54
CA ASP A 66 3.90 -32.29 18.21
C ASP A 66 4.49 -31.45 17.06
N GLY A 67 5.74 -31.70 16.70
CA GLY A 67 6.40 -30.97 15.62
C GLY A 67 5.65 -31.06 14.29
N SER A 68 5.09 -32.23 13.97
CA SER A 68 4.32 -32.44 12.73
C SER A 68 2.99 -31.69 12.75
N GLY A 69 2.28 -31.72 13.89
CA GLY A 69 1.03 -30.99 14.11
C GLY A 69 1.22 -29.48 14.01
N ARG A 70 2.29 -28.94 14.61
CA ARG A 70 2.64 -27.51 14.47
C ARG A 70 2.94 -27.13 13.03
N GLY A 71 3.66 -27.99 12.29
CA GLY A 71 3.91 -27.79 10.86
C GLY A 71 2.62 -27.78 10.01
N ARG A 72 1.65 -28.65 10.33
CA ARG A 72 0.34 -28.67 9.66
C ARG A 72 -0.49 -27.42 9.97
N LEU A 73 -0.52 -27.00 11.23
CA LEU A 73 -1.21 -25.77 11.65
C LEU A 73 -0.65 -24.56 10.90
N PHE A 74 0.68 -24.43 10.83
CA PHE A 74 1.33 -23.35 10.10
C PHE A 74 0.92 -23.34 8.61
N LYS A 75 0.88 -24.49 7.96
CA LYS A 75 0.43 -24.59 6.55
C LYS A 75 -1.03 -24.15 6.37
N LEU A 76 -1.92 -24.49 7.31
CA LEU A 76 -3.31 -24.06 7.27
C LEU A 76 -3.44 -22.54 7.45
N LEU A 77 -2.71 -21.96 8.41
CA LEU A 77 -2.69 -20.51 8.64
C LEU A 77 -2.18 -19.75 7.40
N ASN A 78 -1.14 -20.25 6.73
CA ASN A 78 -0.61 -19.63 5.50
C ASN A 78 -1.41 -19.96 4.23
N SER A 79 -2.49 -20.74 4.32
CA SER A 79 -3.33 -21.06 3.15
C SER A 79 -4.37 -19.97 2.84
N VAL A 80 -4.54 -19.02 3.76
CA VAL A 80 -5.40 -17.85 3.60
C VAL A 80 -4.55 -16.59 3.48
N SER A 81 -5.06 -15.58 2.79
CA SER A 81 -4.39 -14.27 2.74
C SER A 81 -4.35 -13.66 4.14
N SER A 82 -3.22 -13.07 4.48
CA SER A 82 -3.05 -12.27 5.69
C SER A 82 -3.99 -11.06 5.68
N LEU A 83 -4.26 -10.50 6.85
CA LEU A 83 -5.00 -9.24 6.95
C LEU A 83 -4.21 -8.12 6.28
N PHE A 84 -2.88 -8.11 6.43
CA PHE A 84 -2.04 -7.13 5.75
C PHE A 84 -2.23 -7.20 4.23
N GLU A 85 -2.11 -8.39 3.63
CA GLU A 85 -2.35 -8.56 2.19
C GLU A 85 -3.76 -8.15 1.80
N SER A 86 -4.78 -8.44 2.62
CA SER A 86 -6.16 -8.08 2.31
C SER A 86 -6.40 -6.57 2.36
N VAL A 87 -5.74 -5.86 3.27
CA VAL A 87 -5.86 -4.40 3.45
C VAL A 87 -5.00 -3.63 2.45
N THR A 88 -3.86 -4.19 2.02
CA THR A 88 -2.97 -3.56 1.04
C THR A 88 -3.28 -3.98 -0.39
N SER A 89 -4.01 -5.08 -0.59
CA SER A 89 -4.62 -5.44 -1.88
C SER A 89 -5.77 -4.50 -2.20
N PHE A 90 -5.46 -3.23 -2.48
CA PHE A 90 -6.30 -2.43 -3.36
C PHE A 90 -6.20 -3.08 -4.74
N LYS A 91 -6.93 -4.16 -4.97
CA LYS A 91 -7.24 -4.57 -6.35
C LYS A 91 -7.85 -3.33 -6.98
N ALA A 92 -7.16 -2.79 -7.98
CA ALA A 92 -7.74 -1.88 -8.95
C ALA A 92 -9.17 -2.34 -9.20
N ALA A 93 -10.13 -1.52 -8.78
CA ALA A 93 -11.53 -1.89 -8.86
C ALA A 93 -11.82 -2.28 -10.30
N THR A 94 -12.04 -3.58 -10.52
CA THR A 94 -12.46 -4.17 -11.79
C THR A 94 -11.65 -3.74 -13.02
N ALA A 95 -10.73 -4.60 -13.44
CA ALA A 95 -10.37 -4.71 -14.86
C ALA A 95 -11.65 -4.96 -15.68
N LEU A 96 -12.32 -3.88 -16.07
CA LEU A 96 -13.34 -3.91 -17.10
C LEU A 96 -12.60 -4.30 -18.38
N LYS A 97 -13.04 -5.41 -18.98
CA LYS A 97 -12.58 -5.85 -20.30
C LYS A 97 -12.51 -4.64 -21.24
N PRO A 98 -11.47 -4.54 -22.08
CA PRO A 98 -11.35 -3.43 -23.01
C PRO A 98 -12.54 -3.43 -23.96
N GLU A 99 -13.44 -2.45 -23.80
CA GLU A 99 -14.40 -2.08 -24.83
C GLU A 99 -13.62 -1.59 -26.05
N ALA A 100 -13.71 -2.36 -27.13
CA ALA A 100 -13.09 -2.05 -28.40
C ALA A 100 -13.78 -0.80 -29.00
N GLY A 101 -13.18 0.37 -28.81
CA GLY A 101 -13.71 1.59 -29.42
C GLY A 101 -13.03 2.92 -29.07
N ALA A 102 -12.11 2.97 -28.12
CA ALA A 102 -11.43 4.23 -27.81
C ALA A 102 -10.41 4.61 -28.91
N PRO A 103 -10.43 5.85 -29.44
CA PRO A 103 -9.50 6.30 -30.47
C PRO A 103 -8.06 6.29 -29.95
N PRO A 104 -7.06 5.95 -30.79
CA PRO A 104 -5.68 5.82 -30.34
C PRO A 104 -5.14 7.17 -29.91
N LEU A 105 -4.89 7.34 -28.60
CA LEU A 105 -4.13 8.46 -28.08
C LEU A 105 -2.68 8.37 -28.60
N LYS A 106 -2.14 9.51 -29.00
CA LYS A 106 -0.83 9.62 -29.67
C LYS A 106 0.25 8.93 -28.83
N ARG A 107 0.85 7.86 -29.35
CA ARG A 107 2.07 7.25 -28.80
C ARG A 107 3.15 8.32 -28.68
N PHE A 108 3.55 8.64 -27.45
CA PHE A 108 4.69 9.51 -27.19
C PHE A 108 5.96 8.82 -27.67
N LYS A 109 6.81 9.52 -28.43
CA LYS A 109 8.09 9.00 -28.89
C LYS A 109 9.03 8.86 -27.69
N THR A 110 9.17 7.64 -27.17
CA THR A 110 10.13 7.30 -26.13
C THR A 110 11.42 6.82 -26.78
N ASP A 111 12.48 7.63 -26.75
CA ASP A 111 13.85 7.18 -27.07
C ASP A 111 14.48 6.36 -25.93
N ARG A 112 13.75 6.17 -24.81
CA ARG A 112 14.15 5.30 -23.70
C ARG A 112 13.25 4.07 -23.59
N PRO A 113 13.79 2.90 -23.21
CA PRO A 113 13.00 1.71 -22.96
C PRO A 113 11.94 1.99 -21.89
N PHE A 114 10.74 1.43 -22.10
CA PHE A 114 9.57 1.51 -21.21
C PHE A 114 9.85 1.08 -19.76
N GLU A 115 10.91 0.29 -19.55
CA GLU A 115 11.39 -0.17 -18.26
C GLU A 115 12.86 0.25 -18.11
N ALA A 116 13.13 1.27 -17.30
CA ALA A 116 14.50 1.67 -16.98
C ALA A 116 14.86 1.15 -15.58
N PRO A 117 15.96 0.38 -15.42
CA PRO A 117 16.42 -0.06 -14.11
C PRO A 117 17.07 1.06 -13.30
N PHE A 118 17.29 2.25 -13.87
CA PHE A 118 17.98 3.36 -13.24
C PHE A 118 17.29 4.71 -13.39
N ARG A 119 17.38 5.47 -12.30
CA ARG A 119 16.77 6.76 -11.97
C ARG A 119 17.23 7.84 -12.93
N SER A 120 16.33 8.67 -13.46
CA SER A 120 16.74 9.85 -14.23
C SER A 120 16.11 11.18 -13.81
N GLY A 121 15.27 11.18 -12.79
CA GLY A 121 14.51 12.36 -12.35
C GLY A 121 14.96 13.00 -11.03
N ARG A 122 14.30 14.12 -10.70
CA ARG A 122 14.30 14.74 -9.37
C ARG A 122 12.95 14.41 -8.74
N LEU A 123 12.96 13.92 -7.49
CA LEU A 123 11.73 13.65 -6.74
C LEU A 123 10.79 14.87 -6.72
N MET A 124 9.49 14.62 -6.93
CA MET A 124 8.46 15.64 -6.86
C MET A 124 8.39 16.24 -5.46
N LYS A 125 8.34 17.56 -5.36
CA LYS A 125 8.16 18.29 -4.10
C LYS A 125 6.87 19.10 -4.11
N GLU A 126 6.45 19.56 -2.94
CA GLU A 126 5.28 20.43 -2.80
C GLU A 126 5.38 21.70 -3.66
N VAL A 127 6.59 22.24 -3.83
CA VAL A 127 6.84 23.41 -4.71
C VAL A 127 6.58 23.12 -6.19
N ASP A 128 6.53 21.85 -6.58
CA ASP A 128 6.29 21.44 -7.97
C ASP A 128 4.78 21.28 -8.26
N LEU A 129 3.90 21.31 -7.23
CA LEU A 129 2.44 21.23 -7.36
C LEU A 129 1.83 22.49 -7.96
N THR A 130 1.95 22.58 -9.27
CA THR A 130 1.40 23.69 -10.05
C THR A 130 0.66 23.15 -11.27
N GLN A 131 -0.16 23.98 -11.89
CA GLN A 131 -0.83 23.62 -13.14
C GLN A 131 0.17 23.25 -14.26
N ALA A 132 1.44 23.66 -14.12
CA ALA A 132 2.54 23.34 -15.04
C ALA A 132 2.96 21.86 -15.03
N LEU A 133 2.42 21.04 -14.10
CA LEU A 133 2.58 19.60 -14.15
C LEU A 133 1.78 18.96 -15.29
N LYS A 134 0.68 19.58 -15.73
CA LYS A 134 -0.14 19.06 -16.82
C LYS A 134 0.66 18.99 -18.12
N GLY A 135 0.69 17.82 -18.75
CA GLY A 135 1.42 17.51 -19.98
C GLY A 135 2.91 17.21 -19.77
N ARG A 136 3.38 17.14 -18.51
CA ARG A 136 4.75 16.71 -18.21
C ARG A 136 4.83 15.20 -18.09
N GLN A 137 5.97 14.68 -18.52
CA GLN A 137 6.36 13.29 -18.28
C GLN A 137 6.97 13.16 -16.88
N ALA A 138 6.72 12.03 -16.25
CA ALA A 138 7.24 11.67 -14.95
C ALA A 138 7.52 10.16 -14.90
N GLU A 139 8.40 9.75 -14.00
CA GLU A 139 8.67 8.34 -13.73
C GLU A 139 7.92 7.96 -12.44
N LEU A 140 7.04 6.95 -12.52
CA LEU A 140 6.28 6.38 -11.40
C LEU A 140 6.90 5.05 -10.98
N PHE A 141 7.39 4.96 -9.74
CA PHE A 141 7.89 3.72 -9.16
C PHE A 141 6.75 2.88 -8.60
N TRP A 142 6.70 1.60 -8.94
CA TRP A 142 5.79 0.63 -8.37
C TRP A 142 6.54 -0.36 -7.46
N PRO A 143 6.11 -0.54 -6.20
CA PRO A 143 6.86 -1.33 -5.23
C PRO A 143 6.68 -2.85 -5.37
N ASP A 144 5.58 -3.32 -5.96
CA ASP A 144 5.29 -4.76 -6.05
C ASP A 144 6.24 -5.51 -6.99
N ASP A 145 6.67 -4.84 -8.06
CA ASP A 145 7.60 -5.38 -9.06
C ASP A 145 8.96 -4.67 -9.06
N ALA A 146 9.13 -3.65 -8.21
CA ALA A 146 10.30 -2.79 -8.12
C ALA A 146 10.70 -2.13 -9.44
N LYS A 147 9.72 -1.79 -10.30
CA LYS A 147 9.94 -1.15 -11.60
C LYS A 147 9.54 0.32 -11.62
N TRP A 148 10.12 1.05 -12.57
CA TRP A 148 9.75 2.42 -12.92
C TRP A 148 8.95 2.44 -14.21
N TYR A 149 7.86 3.18 -14.21
CA TYR A 149 6.94 3.35 -15.32
C TYR A 149 6.95 4.80 -15.80
N LEU A 150 7.10 5.00 -17.12
CA LEU A 150 6.96 6.33 -17.69
C LEU A 150 5.49 6.70 -17.82
N VAL A 151 5.12 7.82 -17.22
CA VAL A 151 3.75 8.33 -17.19
C VAL A 151 3.70 9.79 -17.63
N GLU A 152 2.59 10.21 -18.22
CA GLU A 152 2.28 11.61 -18.50
C GLU A 152 1.16 12.08 -17.60
N ILE A 153 1.34 13.25 -17.00
CA ILE A 153 0.32 13.88 -16.15
C ILE A 153 -0.72 14.56 -17.07
N GLN A 154 -1.84 13.89 -17.33
CA GLN A 154 -2.89 14.39 -18.22
C GLN A 154 -3.69 15.54 -17.59
N SER A 155 -3.91 15.51 -16.28
CA SER A 155 -4.58 16.61 -15.58
C SER A 155 -4.19 16.63 -14.11
N VAL A 156 -4.22 17.83 -13.51
CA VAL A 156 -4.00 18.02 -12.08
C VAL A 156 -5.13 18.86 -11.51
N ASN A 157 -5.70 18.40 -10.41
CA ASN A 157 -6.62 19.14 -9.57
C ASN A 157 -5.89 19.56 -8.29
N LEU A 158 -5.47 20.83 -8.25
CA LEU A 158 -4.72 21.38 -7.11
C LEU A 158 -5.56 21.51 -5.83
N LYS A 159 -6.90 21.50 -5.92
CA LYS A 159 -7.78 21.58 -4.74
C LYS A 159 -7.91 20.23 -4.04
N THR A 160 -8.02 19.15 -4.81
CA THR A 160 -8.11 17.78 -4.27
C THR A 160 -6.75 17.09 -4.24
N ARG A 161 -5.69 17.75 -4.71
CA ARG A 161 -4.33 17.20 -4.89
C ARG A 161 -4.32 15.90 -5.69
N GLN A 162 -5.27 15.71 -6.60
CA GLN A 162 -5.34 14.53 -7.47
C GLN A 162 -4.75 14.84 -8.85
N ALA A 163 -4.03 13.88 -9.42
CA ALA A 163 -3.61 13.91 -10.80
C ALA A 163 -4.12 12.70 -11.56
N LYS A 164 -4.53 12.92 -12.81
CA LYS A 164 -4.70 11.84 -13.77
C LYS A 164 -3.40 11.62 -14.50
N ILE A 165 -2.84 10.42 -14.41
CA ILE A 165 -1.64 10.00 -15.13
C ILE A 165 -2.02 9.03 -16.25
N VAL A 166 -1.21 8.97 -17.30
CA VAL A 166 -1.37 8.05 -18.42
C VAL A 166 -0.05 7.34 -18.64
N TYR A 167 -0.06 6.01 -18.59
CA TYR A 167 1.09 5.17 -18.90
C TYR A 167 1.38 5.17 -20.41
N ALA A 168 2.60 4.85 -20.81
CA ALA A 168 2.91 4.71 -22.24
C ALA A 168 2.12 3.58 -22.94
N SER A 169 1.54 2.65 -22.17
CA SER A 169 0.57 1.65 -22.66
C SER A 169 -0.76 2.25 -23.13
N GLY A 170 -1.06 3.49 -22.71
CA GLY A 170 -2.34 4.18 -22.95
C GLY A 170 -3.34 4.00 -21.80
N GLU A 171 -3.01 3.20 -20.79
CA GLU A 171 -3.79 3.09 -19.56
C GLU A 171 -3.68 4.38 -18.73
N PHE A 172 -4.71 4.70 -17.95
CA PHE A 172 -4.71 5.90 -17.12
C PHE A 172 -5.16 5.58 -15.69
N GLU A 173 -4.73 6.41 -14.75
CA GLU A 173 -5.03 6.24 -13.33
C GLU A 173 -5.13 7.61 -12.64
N ASP A 174 -5.98 7.70 -11.62
CA ASP A 174 -6.07 8.88 -10.77
C ASP A 174 -5.25 8.65 -9.50
N VAL A 175 -4.26 9.51 -9.26
CA VAL A 175 -3.27 9.36 -8.19
C VAL A 175 -3.33 10.55 -7.24
N ASP A 176 -3.18 10.27 -5.94
CA ASP A 176 -3.08 11.28 -4.89
C ASP A 176 -1.66 11.83 -4.80
N LEU A 177 -1.48 13.10 -5.20
CA LEU A 177 -0.20 13.78 -5.19
C LEU A 177 0.27 14.13 -3.78
N GLU A 178 -0.64 14.27 -2.81
CA GLU A 178 -0.27 14.52 -1.42
C GLU A 178 0.37 13.28 -0.81
N GLU A 179 -0.16 12.10 -1.12
CA GLU A 179 0.43 10.82 -0.70
C GLU A 179 1.86 10.67 -1.24
N ILE A 180 2.04 10.95 -2.54
CA ILE A 180 3.34 10.91 -3.21
C ILE A 180 4.34 11.89 -2.59
N ILE A 181 3.92 13.12 -2.26
CA ILE A 181 4.81 14.18 -1.76
C ILE A 181 5.07 14.06 -0.26
N PHE A 182 4.05 13.72 0.53
CA PHE A 182 4.15 13.58 1.99
C PHE A 182 5.05 12.40 2.37
N GLU A 183 5.01 11.30 1.61
CA GLU A 183 5.95 10.18 1.77
C GLU A 183 7.43 10.55 1.55
N MET A 184 7.72 11.71 0.96
CA MET A 184 9.09 12.15 0.64
C MET A 184 9.74 13.05 1.71
N MET A 185 8.97 13.55 2.68
CA MET A 185 9.46 14.35 3.81
C MET A 185 9.77 13.52 5.06
N SER A 186 9.16 12.33 5.20
CA SER A 186 9.49 11.34 6.24
C SER A 186 10.75 10.55 5.89
N ARG A 187 11.84 11.26 5.61
CA ARG A 187 13.18 10.68 5.51
C ARG A 187 13.59 10.21 6.90
N PHE A 188 13.27 8.99 7.28
CA PHE A 188 14.09 8.11 8.13
C PHE A 188 13.22 6.91 8.53
N LYS A 189 13.60 5.74 7.99
CA LYS A 189 13.07 4.39 8.23
C LYS A 189 11.98 3.92 7.24
N TRP A 190 12.27 2.76 6.66
CA TRP A 190 11.45 1.90 5.79
C TRP A 190 11.50 2.21 4.29
N ARG A 191 12.38 1.47 3.59
CA ARG A 191 12.77 1.65 2.19
C ARG A 191 12.17 0.64 1.19
N GLN A 192 11.18 -0.15 1.58
CA GLN A 192 10.60 -1.15 0.67
C GLN A 192 9.08 -1.12 0.80
N GLY A 193 8.37 -0.87 -0.31
CA GLY A 193 6.91 -0.98 -0.40
C GLY A 193 6.10 0.25 -0.83
N ARG A 194 6.68 1.35 -1.36
CA ARG A 194 5.93 2.61 -1.58
C ARG A 194 6.08 3.19 -2.99
N VAL A 195 5.01 3.83 -3.48
CA VAL A 195 4.90 4.44 -4.82
C VAL A 195 5.60 5.81 -4.84
N GLN A 196 6.37 6.12 -5.90
CA GLN A 196 7.12 7.39 -5.98
C GLN A 196 6.95 8.04 -7.35
N ILE A 197 6.78 9.37 -7.43
CA ILE A 197 6.81 10.11 -8.70
C ILE A 197 8.03 11.02 -8.74
N GLU A 198 8.86 10.88 -9.78
CA GLU A 198 9.94 11.80 -10.08
C GLU A 198 9.59 12.66 -11.31
N VAL A 199 9.78 13.97 -11.16
CA VAL A 199 9.63 14.94 -12.25
C VAL A 199 11.02 15.20 -12.81
N GLY A 200 11.32 14.61 -13.97
CA GLY A 200 12.52 14.86 -14.74
C GLY A 200 12.28 15.91 -15.83
N VAL A 201 13.30 16.74 -16.09
CA VAL A 201 13.29 17.67 -17.24
C VAL A 201 13.53 16.83 -18.50
N VAL A 202 12.49 16.66 -19.32
CA VAL A 202 12.64 16.45 -20.76
C VAL A 202 12.28 17.76 -21.44
#